data_AF-A0A843L430-F1
#
_entry.id   AF-A0A843L430-F1
#
_cell.length_a   1.000
_cell.length_b   1.000
_cell.length_c   1.000
_cell.angle_alpha   90.00
_cell.angle_beta   90.00
_cell.angle_gamma   90.00
#
_symmetry.space_group_name_H-M   'P 1'
#
loop_
_entity.id
_entity.type
_entity.pdbx_description
1 polymer ?
#
loop_
_entity_poly.entity_id
_entity_poly.type
_entity_poly.pdbx_seq_one_letter_code
_entity_poly.pdbx_strand_id
1 'polypeptide(L)'
;MADFVQKTANKTAVRDLAVPIADISAFDTLVESVIDDNPFGCVGYTGSDGVAVPAVVRNREHYTAKVDFIDGEGKRIGTVSLQSPSIAAYEANASETMNNIALAAAMGGEAVRNSPAETYYAQLRCHDPSGDDYCVTFTKKTVRLSSREDETIRDKVETWADTVGTLE
;
A
#
# COMPACT_ATOMS: atom_id res chain seq x y z
N MET A 1 28.20 20.74 28.51
CA MET A 1 27.25 20.72 27.37
C MET A 1 26.78 19.28 27.23
N ALA A 2 25.46 19.06 27.24
CA ALA A 2 24.93 17.73 26.94
C ALA A 2 24.90 17.59 25.43
N ASP A 3 25.76 16.74 24.87
CA ASP A 3 25.75 16.44 23.44
C ASP A 3 24.64 15.43 23.13
N PHE A 4 24.05 15.57 21.94
CA PHE A 4 23.11 14.61 21.40
C PHE A 4 23.85 13.29 21.13
N VAL A 5 23.40 12.22 21.80
CA VAL A 5 23.90 10.86 21.53
C VAL A 5 22.95 10.19 20.55
N GLN A 6 23.46 9.77 19.40
CA GLN A 6 22.72 8.95 18.45
C GLN A 6 22.35 7.63 19.12
N LYS A 7 21.05 7.32 19.19
CA LYS A 7 20.55 6.11 19.83
C LYS A 7 20.64 4.89 18.91
N THR A 8 20.31 5.03 17.62
CA THR A 8 20.38 3.92 16.65
C THR A 8 20.34 4.36 15.17
N ALA A 9 20.68 3.43 14.27
CA ALA A 9 20.66 3.62 12.82
C ALA A 9 19.62 2.68 12.18
N ASN A 10 18.46 3.23 11.84
CA ASN A 10 17.37 2.49 11.20
C ASN A 10 17.72 2.06 9.78
N LYS A 11 17.42 0.81 9.43
CA LYS A 11 17.67 0.23 8.10
C LYS A 11 16.40 0.20 7.26
N THR A 12 16.57 0.29 5.94
CA THR A 12 15.50 0.13 4.95
C THR A 12 15.92 -0.92 3.91
N ALA A 13 14.98 -1.76 3.48
CA ALA A 13 15.12 -2.67 2.35
C ALA A 13 13.91 -2.52 1.43
N VAL A 14 14.13 -2.73 0.14
CA VAL A 14 13.08 -2.70 -0.89
C VAL A 14 13.26 -3.94 -1.75
N ARG A 15 12.16 -4.65 -1.98
CA ARG A 15 12.05 -5.72 -2.96
C ARG A 15 11.16 -5.22 -4.10
N ASP A 16 11.72 -5.13 -5.30
CA ASP A 16 10.95 -4.91 -6.52
C ASP A 16 10.28 -6.22 -6.94
N LEU A 17 9.03 -6.12 -7.39
CA LEU A 17 8.25 -7.26 -7.88
C LEU A 17 8.50 -7.43 -9.38
N ALA A 18 8.75 -8.65 -9.83
CA ALA A 18 8.95 -8.92 -11.25
C ALA A 18 7.64 -8.69 -12.03
N VAL A 19 6.52 -9.10 -11.43
CA VAL A 19 5.17 -8.84 -11.94
C VAL A 19 4.43 -7.88 -11.00
N PRO A 20 3.91 -6.74 -11.48
CA PRO A 20 3.07 -5.87 -10.66
C PRO A 20 1.79 -6.58 -10.22
N ILE A 21 1.37 -6.35 -8.98
CA ILE A 21 0.11 -6.86 -8.44
C ILE A 21 -1.03 -6.41 -9.36
N ALA A 22 -1.84 -7.35 -9.84
CA ALA A 22 -2.74 -7.13 -10.98
C ALA A 22 -3.75 -6.00 -10.75
N ASP A 23 -4.48 -6.08 -9.65
CA ASP A 23 -5.61 -5.21 -9.34
C ASP A 23 -5.75 -4.96 -7.84
N ILE A 24 -6.74 -4.15 -7.48
CA ILE A 24 -6.98 -3.74 -6.10
C ILE A 24 -7.45 -4.91 -5.22
N SER A 25 -8.13 -5.91 -5.80
CA SER A 25 -8.64 -7.07 -5.04
C SER A 25 -7.50 -8.00 -4.65
N ALA A 26 -6.58 -8.27 -5.59
CA ALA A 26 -5.35 -9.01 -5.31
C ALA A 26 -4.47 -8.26 -4.30
N PHE A 27 -4.41 -6.93 -4.39
CA PHE A 27 -3.68 -6.10 -3.44
C PHE A 27 -4.29 -6.14 -2.02
N ASP A 28 -5.61 -6.04 -1.89
CA ASP A 28 -6.27 -6.07 -0.59
C ASP A 28 -6.16 -7.46 0.05
N THR A 29 -6.38 -8.53 -0.72
CA THR A 29 -6.20 -9.92 -0.26
C THR A 29 -4.79 -10.15 0.30
N LEU A 30 -3.77 -9.60 -0.35
CA LEU A 30 -2.39 -9.67 0.14
C LEU A 30 -2.21 -8.91 1.47
N VAL A 31 -2.77 -7.71 1.59
CA VAL A 31 -2.62 -6.90 2.81
C VAL A 31 -3.40 -7.53 3.96
N GLU A 32 -4.60 -8.03 3.71
CA GLU A 32 -5.44 -8.72 4.69
C GLU A 32 -4.79 -10.02 5.17
N SER A 33 -4.21 -10.84 4.27
CA SER A 33 -3.53 -12.07 4.70
C SER A 33 -2.37 -11.81 5.65
N VAL A 34 -1.61 -10.72 5.46
CA VAL A 34 -0.54 -10.35 6.40
C VAL A 34 -1.09 -9.93 7.76
N ILE A 35 -2.23 -9.23 7.79
CA ILE A 35 -2.86 -8.80 9.04
C ILE A 35 -3.43 -10.00 9.80
N ASP A 36 -4.12 -10.90 9.09
CA ASP A 36 -4.84 -12.02 9.69
C ASP A 36 -3.91 -13.18 10.08
N ASP A 37 -2.99 -13.57 9.20
CA ASP A 37 -2.10 -14.72 9.44
C ASP A 37 -0.86 -14.33 10.25
N ASN A 38 -0.54 -13.02 10.32
CA ASN A 38 0.63 -12.48 11.01
C ASN A 38 1.93 -13.30 10.72
N PRO A 39 2.31 -13.43 9.44
CA PRO A 39 3.41 -14.32 9.03
C PRO A 39 4.77 -13.89 9.61
N PHE A 40 4.89 -12.65 10.07
CA PHE A 40 6.13 -12.11 10.64
C PHE A 40 6.28 -12.40 12.14
N GLY A 41 5.24 -12.93 12.79
CA GLY A 41 5.25 -13.21 14.23
C GLY A 41 5.25 -11.96 15.09
N CYS A 42 4.61 -10.88 14.62
CA CYS A 42 4.45 -9.65 15.39
C CYS A 42 3.65 -9.92 16.67
N VAL A 43 3.85 -9.10 17.70
CA VAL A 43 3.13 -9.23 18.97
C VAL A 43 2.38 -7.95 19.31
N GLY A 44 1.16 -8.07 19.81
CA GLY A 44 0.41 -6.93 20.29
C GLY A 44 1.07 -6.33 21.53
N TYR A 45 0.87 -5.03 21.76
CA TYR A 45 1.41 -4.33 22.91
C TYR A 45 0.36 -3.36 23.48
N THR A 46 0.59 -2.87 24.70
CA THR A 46 -0.25 -1.82 25.29
C THR A 46 0.41 -0.47 25.03
N GLY A 47 -0.32 0.42 24.36
CA GLY A 47 0.12 1.78 24.12
C GLY A 47 0.32 2.56 25.42
N SER A 48 1.04 3.69 25.34
CA SER A 48 1.25 4.58 26.49
C SER A 48 -0.05 5.20 27.02
N ASP A 49 -1.12 5.18 26.23
CA ASP A 49 -2.48 5.56 26.57
C ASP A 49 -3.28 4.43 27.25
N GLY A 50 -2.69 3.24 27.44
CA GLY A 50 -3.33 2.07 28.02
C GLY A 50 -4.19 1.28 27.03
N VAL A 51 -4.20 1.65 25.74
CA VAL A 51 -5.00 0.98 24.71
C VAL A 51 -4.22 -0.20 24.12
N ALA A 52 -4.89 -1.34 23.96
CA ALA A 52 -4.30 -2.50 23.30
C ALA A 52 -4.13 -2.24 21.80
N VAL A 53 -2.91 -2.37 21.31
CA VAL A 53 -2.54 -2.30 19.89
C VAL A 53 -2.35 -3.72 19.37
N PRO A 54 -3.01 -4.12 18.27
CA PRO A 54 -2.85 -5.47 17.72
C PRO A 54 -1.45 -5.67 17.14
N ALA A 55 -1.09 -6.93 16.90
CA ALA A 55 0.24 -7.33 16.43
C ALA A 55 0.63 -6.68 15.09
N VAL A 56 -0.32 -6.62 14.15
CA VAL A 56 -0.16 -5.98 12.85
C VAL A 56 -1.27 -4.94 12.71
N VAL A 57 -0.89 -3.70 12.39
CA VAL A 57 -1.83 -2.57 12.26
C VAL A 57 -1.68 -1.94 10.89
N ARG A 58 -2.80 -1.66 10.21
CA ARG A 58 -2.83 -0.77 9.04
C ARG A 58 -2.60 0.68 9.50
N ASN A 59 -1.40 1.21 9.27
CA ASN A 59 -0.98 2.53 9.75
C ASN A 59 -1.40 3.64 8.78
N ARG A 60 -1.17 3.42 7.49
CA ARG A 60 -1.48 4.37 6.42
C ARG A 60 -1.86 3.65 5.16
N GLU A 61 -2.91 4.10 4.49
CA GLU A 61 -3.29 3.60 3.18
C GLU A 61 -3.75 4.75 2.29
N HIS A 62 -3.56 4.58 0.98
CA HIS A 62 -4.20 5.41 -0.03
C HIS A 62 -4.16 4.71 -1.38
N TYR A 63 -5.19 4.97 -2.17
CA TYR A 63 -5.40 4.33 -3.46
C TYR A 63 -5.76 5.39 -4.50
N THR A 64 -5.06 5.40 -5.62
CA THR A 64 -5.27 6.40 -6.67
C THR A 64 -5.93 5.75 -7.87
N ALA A 65 -7.21 6.09 -8.11
CA ALA A 65 -7.90 5.74 -9.33
C ALA A 65 -7.42 6.63 -10.48
N LYS A 66 -7.37 6.05 -11.69
CA LYS A 66 -7.03 6.76 -12.93
C LYS A 66 -8.17 6.58 -13.92
N VAL A 67 -8.71 7.68 -14.40
CA VAL A 67 -9.74 7.71 -15.43
C VAL A 67 -9.23 8.57 -16.57
N ASP A 68 -9.10 7.97 -17.75
CA ASP A 68 -8.73 8.66 -18.97
C ASP A 68 -10.00 9.04 -19.74
N PHE A 69 -9.98 10.20 -20.37
CA PHE A 69 -11.03 10.63 -21.29
C PHE A 69 -10.51 10.43 -22.70
N ILE A 70 -11.21 9.64 -23.51
CA ILE A 70 -10.83 9.30 -24.88
C ILE A 70 -11.81 9.91 -25.88
N ASP A 71 -11.30 10.34 -27.03
CA ASP A 71 -12.16 10.73 -28.16
C ASP A 71 -12.72 9.51 -28.91
N GLY A 72 -13.55 9.77 -29.94
CA GLY A 72 -14.13 8.71 -30.77
C GLY A 72 -13.12 7.91 -31.59
N GLU A 73 -11.86 8.33 -31.65
CA GLU A 73 -10.75 7.60 -32.29
C GLU A 73 -9.92 6.80 -31.28
N GLY A 74 -10.29 6.84 -29.98
CA GLY A 74 -9.58 6.17 -28.89
C GLY A 74 -8.35 6.90 -28.39
N LYS A 75 -8.11 8.14 -28.83
CA LYS A 75 -6.99 8.95 -28.36
C LYS A 75 -7.35 9.60 -27.03
N ARG A 76 -6.44 9.51 -26.06
CA ARG A 76 -6.57 10.20 -24.77
C ARG A 76 -6.49 11.72 -24.96
N ILE A 77 -7.55 12.41 -24.55
CA ILE A 77 -7.69 13.87 -24.57
C ILE A 77 -7.68 14.49 -23.18
N GLY A 78 -7.92 13.70 -22.13
CA GLY A 78 -7.89 14.15 -20.74
C GLY A 78 -7.62 13.02 -19.76
N THR A 79 -7.34 13.36 -18.50
CA THR A 79 -7.15 12.37 -17.42
C THR A 79 -7.54 12.98 -16.08
N VAL A 80 -8.06 12.15 -15.19
CA VAL A 80 -8.39 12.48 -13.80
C VAL A 80 -7.72 11.45 -12.89
N SER A 81 -7.21 11.94 -11.75
CA SER A 81 -6.57 11.12 -10.73
C SER A 81 -7.22 11.39 -9.39
N LEU A 82 -7.70 10.34 -8.73
CA LEU A 82 -8.47 10.44 -7.49
C LEU A 82 -7.79 9.64 -6.41
N GLN A 83 -7.08 10.33 -5.52
CA GLN A 83 -6.48 9.69 -4.35
C GLN A 83 -7.55 9.54 -3.25
N SER A 84 -7.73 8.33 -2.77
CA SER A 84 -8.77 7.96 -1.81
C SER A 84 -8.13 7.33 -0.57
N PRO A 85 -8.70 7.56 0.63
CA PRO A 85 -8.15 7.05 1.89
C PRO A 85 -8.52 5.58 2.17
N SER A 86 -9.36 4.96 1.35
CA SER A 86 -9.77 3.55 1.47
C SER A 86 -10.15 2.98 0.11
N ILE A 87 -10.19 1.65 0.01
CA ILE A 87 -10.59 0.93 -1.20
C ILE A 87 -12.04 1.22 -1.58
N ALA A 88 -12.93 1.27 -0.59
CA ALA A 88 -14.34 1.61 -0.81
C ALA A 88 -14.51 3.02 -1.40
N ALA A 89 -13.77 4.02 -0.88
CA ALA A 89 -13.78 5.37 -1.43
C ALA A 89 -13.17 5.42 -2.83
N TYR A 90 -12.12 4.63 -3.07
CA TYR A 90 -11.46 4.51 -4.37
C TYR A 90 -12.40 3.97 -5.46
N GLU A 91 -13.12 2.88 -5.20
CA GLU A 91 -14.10 2.31 -6.14
C GLU A 91 -15.27 3.28 -6.38
N ALA A 92 -15.79 3.90 -5.31
CA ALA A 92 -16.87 4.88 -5.42
C ALA A 92 -16.45 6.10 -6.26
N ASN A 93 -15.26 6.66 -6.00
CA ASN A 93 -14.74 7.82 -6.73
C ASN A 93 -14.48 7.52 -8.22
N ALA A 94 -13.94 6.33 -8.52
CA ALA A 94 -13.75 5.88 -9.90
C ALA A 94 -15.08 5.76 -10.64
N SER A 95 -16.07 5.10 -10.01
CA SER A 95 -17.42 4.95 -10.56
C SER A 95 -18.11 6.29 -10.79
N GLU A 96 -18.07 7.19 -9.81
CA GLU A 96 -18.68 8.52 -9.91
C GLU A 96 -18.08 9.32 -11.08
N THR A 97 -16.76 9.26 -11.25
CA THR A 97 -16.06 9.99 -12.32
C THR A 97 -16.40 9.44 -13.70
N MET A 98 -16.47 8.11 -13.84
CA MET A 98 -16.85 7.49 -15.12
C MET A 98 -18.29 7.78 -15.51
N ASN A 99 -19.20 7.90 -14.53
CA ASN A 99 -20.62 8.18 -14.76
C ASN A 99 -20.94 9.68 -14.86
N ASN A 100 -19.96 10.56 -14.67
CA ASN A 100 -20.17 12.00 -14.66
C ASN A 100 -20.26 12.58 -16.09
N ILE A 101 -21.49 12.74 -16.59
CA ILE A 101 -21.77 13.27 -17.93
C ILE A 101 -21.23 14.69 -18.12
N ALA A 102 -21.30 15.54 -17.09
CA ALA A 102 -20.81 16.92 -17.20
C ALA A 102 -19.29 16.97 -17.36
N LEU A 103 -18.57 16.09 -16.66
CA LEU A 103 -17.12 15.96 -16.79
C LEU A 103 -16.73 15.39 -18.16
N ALA A 104 -17.42 14.35 -18.63
CA ALA A 104 -17.22 13.79 -19.98
C ALA A 104 -17.43 14.85 -21.07
N ALA A 105 -18.51 15.64 -20.98
CA ALA A 105 -18.78 16.73 -21.92
C ALA A 105 -17.73 17.85 -21.86
N ALA A 106 -17.28 18.23 -20.65
CA ALA A 106 -16.23 19.23 -20.47
C ALA A 106 -14.87 18.77 -21.01
N MET A 107 -14.56 17.48 -20.87
CA MET A 107 -13.33 16.87 -21.40
C MET A 107 -13.42 16.60 -22.90
N GLY A 108 -14.63 16.50 -23.46
CA GLY A 108 -14.89 16.24 -24.88
C GLY A 108 -14.78 14.77 -25.28
N GLY A 109 -14.95 13.83 -24.36
CA GLY A 109 -14.71 12.40 -24.61
C GLY A 109 -15.34 11.46 -23.58
N GLU A 110 -15.25 10.16 -23.84
CA GLU A 110 -15.75 9.10 -22.99
C GLU A 110 -14.77 8.78 -21.86
N ALA A 111 -15.29 8.61 -20.64
CA ALA A 111 -14.49 8.26 -19.47
C ALA A 111 -14.21 6.75 -19.43
N VAL A 112 -12.94 6.37 -19.38
CA VAL A 112 -12.49 4.97 -19.34
C VAL A 112 -11.51 4.77 -18.19
N ARG A 113 -11.69 3.71 -17.40
CA ARG A 113 -10.79 3.36 -16.30
C ARG A 113 -9.44 2.89 -16.83
N ASN A 114 -8.36 3.48 -16.32
CA ASN A 114 -7.00 3.11 -16.67
C ASN A 114 -6.34 2.34 -15.50
N SER A 115 -6.78 1.10 -15.31
CA SER A 115 -6.25 0.23 -14.25
C SER A 115 -4.74 0.00 -14.26
N PRO A 116 -4.06 -0.07 -15.42
CA PRO A 116 -2.60 -0.13 -15.47
C PRO A 116 -1.89 1.07 -14.82
N ALA A 117 -2.49 2.26 -14.85
CA ALA A 117 -1.92 3.48 -14.28
C ALA A 117 -2.31 3.75 -12.82
N GLU A 118 -3.19 2.94 -12.24
CA GLU A 118 -3.61 3.05 -10.83
C GLU A 118 -2.46 2.71 -9.88
N THR A 119 -2.45 3.37 -8.72
CA THR A 119 -1.41 3.18 -7.69
C THR A 119 -2.03 2.81 -6.37
N TYR A 120 -1.47 1.80 -5.71
CA TYR A 120 -1.92 1.33 -4.40
C TYR A 120 -0.80 1.51 -3.39
N TYR A 121 -1.17 1.88 -2.17
CA TYR A 121 -0.26 2.03 -1.06
C TYR A 121 -0.95 1.55 0.22
N ALA A 122 -0.33 0.60 0.91
CA ALA A 122 -0.71 0.20 2.25
C ALA A 122 0.56 0.02 3.08
N GLN A 123 0.63 0.69 4.22
CA GLN A 123 1.70 0.56 5.19
C GLN A 123 1.15 -0.11 6.44
N LEU A 124 1.72 -1.26 6.76
CA LEU A 124 1.49 -1.98 8.00
C LEU A 124 2.60 -1.65 8.99
N ARG A 125 2.23 -1.51 10.26
CA ARG A 125 3.16 -1.45 11.39
C ARG A 125 3.13 -2.79 12.11
N CYS A 126 4.33 -3.28 12.43
CA CYS A 126 4.55 -4.49 13.20
C CYS A 126 5.44 -4.18 14.39
N HIS A 127 5.12 -4.82 15.52
CA HIS A 127 5.96 -4.84 16.70
C HIS A 127 6.59 -6.24 16.85
N ASP A 128 7.91 -6.34 16.71
CA ASP A 128 8.63 -7.61 16.83
C ASP A 128 8.78 -8.01 18.30
N PRO A 129 8.78 -9.32 18.64
CA PRO A 129 9.06 -9.79 20.00
C PRO A 129 10.38 -9.30 20.61
N SER A 130 11.37 -8.92 19.79
CA SER A 130 12.62 -8.31 20.24
C SER A 130 12.46 -6.87 20.78
N GLY A 131 11.32 -6.22 20.51
CA GLY A 131 11.03 -4.83 20.86
C GLY A 131 11.18 -3.85 19.69
N ASP A 132 11.61 -4.30 18.52
CA ASP A 132 11.73 -3.49 17.31
C ASP A 132 10.35 -3.15 16.69
N ASP A 133 10.11 -1.87 16.45
CA ASP A 133 8.95 -1.39 15.70
C ASP A 133 9.34 -1.10 14.25
N TYR A 134 8.76 -1.83 13.30
CA TYR A 134 9.06 -1.65 11.88
C TYR A 134 7.80 -1.51 11.03
N CYS A 135 7.98 -1.03 9.80
CA CYS A 135 6.91 -0.86 8.84
C CYS A 135 7.15 -1.73 7.61
N VAL A 136 6.10 -2.43 7.16
CA VAL A 136 6.06 -3.10 5.87
C VAL A 136 5.10 -2.33 4.98
N THR A 137 5.63 -1.80 3.88
CA THR A 137 4.87 -0.97 2.94
C THR A 137 4.71 -1.72 1.63
N PHE A 138 3.46 -1.97 1.26
CA PHE A 138 3.07 -2.58 0.00
C PHE A 138 2.69 -1.51 -1.00
N THR A 139 3.18 -1.69 -2.22
CA THR A 139 2.73 -0.97 -3.40
C THR A 139 2.49 -1.98 -4.51
N LYS A 140 1.90 -1.53 -5.63
CA LYS A 140 1.66 -2.39 -6.80
C LYS A 140 2.93 -3.05 -7.35
N LYS A 141 4.12 -2.49 -7.09
CA LYS A 141 5.40 -2.93 -7.69
C LYS A 141 6.51 -3.25 -6.69
N THR A 142 6.31 -2.93 -5.42
CA THR A 142 7.38 -3.06 -4.41
C THR A 142 6.82 -3.42 -3.06
N VAL A 143 7.61 -4.19 -2.31
CA VAL A 143 7.49 -4.36 -0.86
C VAL A 143 8.67 -3.66 -0.22
N ARG A 144 8.41 -2.73 0.69
CA ARG A 144 9.45 -1.96 1.40
C ARG A 144 9.37 -2.25 2.89
N LEU A 145 10.50 -2.62 3.46
CA LEU A 145 10.70 -2.80 4.89
C LEU A 145 11.52 -1.63 5.42
N SER A 146 11.01 -0.89 6.40
CA SER A 146 11.70 0.29 6.97
C SER A 146 11.64 0.31 8.49
N SER A 147 12.53 1.10 9.10
CA SER A 147 12.60 1.32 10.56
C SER A 147 12.98 0.11 11.39
N ARG A 148 13.65 -0.90 10.79
CA ARG A 148 14.20 -2.03 11.54
C ARG A 148 15.63 -1.76 11.99
N GLU A 149 16.03 -2.38 13.10
CA GLU A 149 17.42 -2.45 13.53
C GLU A 149 17.97 -3.86 13.30
N ASP A 150 17.17 -4.89 13.64
CA ASP A 150 17.51 -6.30 13.47
C ASP A 150 17.48 -6.74 11.99
N GLU A 151 18.53 -7.44 11.57
CA GLU A 151 18.63 -8.03 10.22
C GLU A 151 17.78 -9.29 10.08
N THR A 152 17.50 -10.01 11.17
CA THR A 152 16.64 -11.20 11.12
C THR A 152 15.22 -10.88 10.68
N ILE A 153 14.74 -9.66 10.94
CA ILE A 153 13.43 -9.17 10.45
C ILE A 153 13.40 -9.12 8.93
N ARG A 154 14.51 -8.73 8.27
CA ARG A 154 14.59 -8.76 6.80
C ARG A 154 14.44 -10.19 6.30
N ASP A 155 15.20 -11.12 6.88
CA ASP A 155 15.23 -12.50 6.41
C ASP A 155 13.87 -13.20 6.59
N LYS A 156 13.13 -12.89 7.68
CA LYS A 156 11.73 -13.32 7.87
C LYS A 156 10.81 -12.80 6.76
N VAL A 157 10.88 -11.50 6.47
CA VAL A 157 10.04 -10.86 5.44
C VAL A 157 10.40 -11.35 4.03
N GLU A 158 11.69 -11.58 3.76
CA GLU A 158 12.16 -12.16 2.49
C GLU A 158 11.65 -13.59 2.31
N THR A 159 11.80 -14.44 3.34
CA THR A 159 11.30 -15.82 3.33
C THR A 159 9.79 -15.88 3.10
N TRP A 160 9.03 -15.01 3.79
CA TRP A 160 7.59 -14.91 3.54
C TRP A 160 7.30 -14.46 2.10
N ALA A 161 7.96 -13.40 1.63
CA ALA A 161 7.71 -12.87 0.29
C ALA A 161 8.01 -13.90 -0.82
N ASP A 162 8.98 -14.79 -0.62
CA ASP A 162 9.27 -15.90 -1.56
C ASP A 162 8.19 -16.99 -1.59
N THR A 163 7.31 -17.06 -0.59
CA THR A 163 6.19 -18.02 -0.56
C THR A 163 4.90 -17.47 -1.16
N VAL A 164 4.83 -16.17 -1.39
CA VAL A 164 3.61 -15.50 -1.85
C VAL A 164 3.65 -15.36 -3.36
N GLY A 165 2.86 -16.17 -4.07
CA GLY A 165 2.80 -16.16 -5.54
C GLY A 165 2.45 -14.80 -6.16
N THR A 166 1.73 -13.93 -5.44
CA THR A 166 1.42 -12.55 -5.89
C THR A 166 2.64 -11.61 -5.85
N LEU A 167 3.75 -12.04 -5.23
CA LEU A 167 5.01 -11.30 -5.09
C LEU A 167 6.16 -11.91 -5.91
N GLU A 168 5.89 -12.93 -6.73
CA GLU A 168 6.86 -13.53 -7.66
C GLU A 168 7.18 -12.65 -8.89
#